data_AF-A0A2E4V3B2-F1
#
_entry.id   AF-A0A2E4V3B2-F1
#
_cell.length_a   1.000
_cell.length_b   1.000
_cell.length_c   1.000
_cell.angle_alpha   90.00
_cell.angle_beta   90.00
_cell.angle_gamma   90.00
#
_symmetry.space_group_name_H-M   'P 1'
#
loop_
_entity.id
_entity.type
_entity.pdbx_description
1 polymer ?
#
loop_
_entity_poly.entity_id
_entity_poly.type
_entity_poly.pdbx_seq_one_letter_code
_entity_poly.pdbx_strand_id
1 'polypeptide(L)'
;MAEKIDIKKTVLNKAQYPKIINTKFSELGVNSITDIIEETPTVESFFKLYDELFYDIPALGDKNSHEYIVKTSGEYISFDQDSEIIKALQEEISLLREENLQLQMKSAGVEQIKIPSLSGSESSDASVTTSTTTTSTSTSAPSGGSGGGYSSY
;
A
#
# COMPACT_ATOMS: atom_id res chain seq x y z
N MET A 1 -69.42 10.15 -41.98
CA MET A 1 -70.56 10.20 -41.04
C MET A 1 -70.02 10.74 -39.72
N ALA A 2 -70.64 11.76 -39.14
CA ALA A 2 -70.18 12.37 -37.89
C ALA A 2 -71.04 11.84 -36.73
N GLU A 3 -70.41 11.17 -35.77
CA GLU A 3 -71.07 10.64 -34.57
C GLU A 3 -71.21 11.77 -33.54
N LYS A 4 -72.43 12.01 -33.06
CA LYS A 4 -72.71 13.02 -32.03
C LYS A 4 -72.41 12.41 -30.66
N ILE A 5 -71.34 12.88 -30.02
CA ILE A 5 -70.99 12.49 -28.65
C ILE A 5 -71.74 13.40 -27.67
N ASP A 6 -72.65 12.84 -26.87
CA ASP A 6 -73.35 13.54 -25.80
C ASP A 6 -72.50 13.55 -24.52
N ILE A 7 -71.89 14.70 -24.21
CA ILE A 7 -71.05 14.89 -23.03
C ILE A 7 -71.94 15.25 -21.83
N LYS A 8 -71.99 14.40 -20.80
CA LYS A 8 -72.68 14.69 -19.53
C LYS A 8 -71.72 15.32 -18.53
N LYS A 9 -71.96 16.58 -18.15
CA LYS A 9 -71.16 17.31 -17.15
C LYS A 9 -71.70 17.07 -15.74
N THR A 10 -70.89 16.46 -14.88
CA THR A 10 -71.19 16.34 -13.45
C THR A 10 -70.59 17.52 -12.69
N VAL A 11 -71.43 18.28 -11.97
CA VAL A 11 -70.98 19.40 -11.12
C VAL A 11 -70.94 18.90 -9.67
N LEU A 12 -69.74 18.86 -9.09
CA LEU A 12 -69.52 18.41 -7.72
C LEU A 12 -69.38 19.61 -6.77
N ASN A 13 -69.97 19.53 -5.59
CA ASN A 13 -69.73 20.49 -4.52
C ASN A 13 -68.34 20.24 -3.90
N LYS A 14 -67.66 21.29 -3.39
CA LYS A 14 -66.34 21.23 -2.76
C LYS A 14 -66.23 20.14 -1.67
N ALA A 15 -67.31 19.89 -0.92
CA ALA A 15 -67.34 18.86 0.13
C ALA A 15 -67.40 17.41 -0.41
N GLN A 16 -67.86 17.22 -1.65
CA GLN A 16 -67.98 15.91 -2.30
C GLN A 16 -66.76 15.60 -3.18
N TYR A 17 -66.02 16.62 -3.59
CA TYR A 17 -64.85 16.52 -4.46
C TYR A 17 -63.79 15.52 -3.98
N PRO A 18 -63.29 15.56 -2.71
CA PRO A 18 -62.26 14.62 -2.26
C PRO A 18 -62.76 13.18 -2.05
N LYS A 19 -64.08 12.93 -2.11
CA LYS A 19 -64.66 11.58 -1.98
C LYS A 19 -64.77 10.85 -3.31
N ILE A 20 -64.74 11.59 -4.42
CA ILE A 20 -65.03 11.07 -5.76
C ILE A 20 -63.76 11.02 -6.61
N ILE A 21 -62.83 11.95 -6.39
CA ILE A 21 -61.54 11.95 -7.06
C ILE A 21 -60.39 11.92 -6.07
N ASN A 22 -59.39 11.10 -6.35
CA ASN A 22 -58.15 11.11 -5.58
C ASN A 22 -57.28 12.28 -6.05
N THR A 23 -57.15 13.31 -5.20
CA THR A 23 -56.27 14.46 -5.47
C THR A 23 -54.92 14.33 -4.77
N LYS A 24 -54.59 13.14 -4.25
CA LYS A 24 -53.27 12.85 -3.67
C LYS A 24 -52.33 12.45 -4.79
N PHE A 25 -51.16 13.06 -4.79
CA PHE A 25 -50.07 12.69 -5.67
C PHE A 25 -49.47 11.35 -5.20
N SER A 26 -49.32 10.40 -6.12
CA SER A 26 -48.59 9.15 -5.91
C SER A 26 -47.60 9.01 -7.05
N GLU A 27 -46.31 8.95 -6.72
CA GLU A 27 -45.25 8.73 -7.68
C GLU A 27 -44.96 7.22 -7.77
N LEU A 28 -44.71 6.72 -8.98
CA LEU A 28 -44.35 5.32 -9.22
C LEU A 28 -42.83 5.23 -9.32
N GLY A 29 -42.22 4.31 -8.56
CA GLY A 29 -40.77 4.07 -8.60
C GLY A 29 -39.94 4.90 -7.63
N VAL A 30 -40.57 5.60 -6.68
CA VAL A 30 -39.85 6.18 -5.54
C VAL A 30 -39.81 5.16 -4.41
N ASN A 31 -38.60 4.71 -4.06
CA ASN A 31 -38.37 3.97 -2.82
C ASN A 31 -38.81 4.87 -1.67
N SER A 32 -39.61 4.34 -0.73
CA SER A 32 -40.01 5.13 0.43
C SER A 32 -38.77 5.51 1.23
N ILE A 33 -38.82 6.60 2.02
CA ILE A 33 -37.68 7.00 2.87
C ILE A 33 -37.24 5.82 3.76
N THR A 34 -38.18 4.99 4.18
CA THR A 34 -37.94 3.76 4.93
C THR A 34 -37.16 2.72 4.11
N ASP A 35 -37.55 2.49 2.85
CA ASP A 35 -36.85 1.57 1.95
C ASP A 35 -35.42 2.05 1.65
N ILE A 36 -35.21 3.37 1.51
CA ILE A 36 -33.89 3.98 1.28
C ILE A 36 -32.98 3.75 2.49
N ILE A 37 -33.51 3.88 3.72
CA ILE A 37 -32.72 3.66 4.94
C ILE A 37 -32.33 2.18 5.10
N GLU A 38 -33.23 1.25 4.76
CA GLU A 38 -32.94 -0.19 4.77
C GLU A 38 -31.89 -0.58 3.72
N GLU A 39 -31.86 0.10 2.58
CA GLU A 39 -30.91 -0.17 1.49
C GLU A 39 -29.53 0.48 1.71
N THR A 40 -29.43 1.49 2.58
CA THR A 40 -28.13 2.11 2.91
C THR A 40 -27.31 1.25 3.86
N PRO A 41 -26.12 0.77 3.44
CA PRO A 41 -25.25 0.03 4.34
C PRO A 41 -24.78 0.94 5.48
N THR A 42 -24.95 0.47 6.72
CA THR A 42 -24.35 1.09 7.90
C THR A 42 -22.85 0.79 7.95
N VAL A 43 -22.07 1.62 8.65
CA VAL A 43 -20.62 1.39 8.84
C VAL A 43 -20.36 0.01 9.45
N GLU A 44 -21.19 -0.41 10.41
CA GLU A 44 -21.09 -1.74 11.02
C GLU A 44 -21.35 -2.86 10.01
N SER A 45 -22.37 -2.72 9.15
CA SER A 45 -22.66 -3.72 8.11
C SER A 45 -21.54 -3.81 7.06
N PHE A 46 -20.89 -2.69 6.74
CA PHE A 46 -19.74 -2.67 5.85
C PHE A 46 -18.58 -3.50 6.40
N PHE A 47 -18.20 -3.29 7.67
CA PHE A 47 -17.09 -4.03 8.26
C PHE A 47 -17.41 -5.51 8.48
N LYS A 48 -18.67 -5.87 8.78
CA LYS A 48 -19.10 -7.27 8.79
C LYS A 48 -18.90 -7.95 7.43
N LEU A 49 -19.36 -7.31 6.36
CA LEU A 49 -19.20 -7.84 5.01
C LEU A 49 -17.73 -7.92 4.59
N TYR A 50 -16.92 -6.93 5.01
CA TYR A 50 -15.47 -6.95 4.81
C TYR A 50 -14.83 -8.16 5.50
N ASP A 51 -15.18 -8.44 6.76
CA ASP A 51 -14.65 -9.59 7.50
C ASP A 51 -15.08 -10.93 6.86
N GLU A 52 -16.32 -11.01 6.38
CA GLU A 52 -16.83 -12.19 5.64
C GLU A 52 -16.06 -12.44 4.35
N LEU A 53 -15.72 -11.39 3.61
CA LEU A 53 -14.99 -11.45 2.34
C LEU A 53 -13.47 -11.35 2.50
N PHE A 54 -12.95 -11.31 3.72
CA PHE A 54 -11.56 -10.97 4.00
C PHE A 54 -10.57 -11.86 3.24
N TYR A 55 -10.83 -13.17 3.19
CA TYR A 55 -9.96 -14.13 2.50
C TYR A 55 -10.21 -14.23 0.99
N ASP A 56 -11.34 -13.70 0.50
CA ASP A 56 -11.67 -13.66 -0.92
C ASP A 56 -11.07 -12.42 -1.61
N ILE A 57 -10.79 -11.37 -0.84
CA ILE A 57 -10.12 -10.16 -1.31
C ILE A 57 -8.64 -10.46 -1.62
N PRO A 58 -8.16 -10.17 -2.85
CA PRO A 58 -6.75 -10.31 -3.19
C PRO A 58 -5.84 -9.47 -2.29
N ALA A 59 -4.67 -10.02 -1.93
CA ALA A 59 -3.69 -9.30 -1.11
C ALA A 59 -3.14 -8.03 -1.80
N LEU A 60 -2.82 -8.15 -3.09
CA LEU A 60 -2.21 -7.08 -3.91
C LEU A 60 -3.12 -6.72 -5.08
N GLY A 61 -3.10 -5.45 -5.48
CA GLY A 61 -3.83 -4.97 -6.65
C GLY A 61 -4.25 -3.51 -6.55
N ASP A 62 -4.49 -2.89 -7.70
CA ASP A 62 -4.79 -1.45 -7.78
C ASP A 62 -6.21 -1.10 -7.29
N LYS A 63 -7.12 -2.08 -7.23
CA LYS A 63 -8.52 -1.93 -6.79
C LYS A 63 -9.01 -3.21 -6.13
N ASN A 64 -9.99 -3.09 -5.23
CA ASN A 64 -10.64 -4.22 -4.54
C ASN A 64 -9.65 -5.20 -3.91
N SER A 65 -8.57 -4.69 -3.33
CA SER A 65 -7.49 -5.46 -2.71
C SER A 65 -7.22 -4.95 -1.30
N HIS A 66 -6.55 -5.76 -0.48
CA HIS A 66 -6.08 -5.34 0.84
C HIS A 66 -5.12 -4.14 0.73
N GLU A 67 -4.19 -4.20 -0.22
CA GLU A 67 -3.27 -3.10 -0.53
C GLU A 67 -4.00 -1.77 -0.81
N TYR A 68 -5.07 -1.80 -1.61
CA TYR A 68 -5.84 -0.61 -1.95
C TYR A 68 -6.53 -0.01 -0.73
N ILE A 69 -7.16 -0.84 0.11
CA ILE A 69 -7.85 -0.39 1.33
C ILE A 69 -6.86 0.24 2.31
N VAL A 70 -5.68 -0.36 2.50
CA VAL A 70 -4.63 0.16 3.38
C VAL A 70 -4.09 1.50 2.87
N LYS A 71 -3.78 1.61 1.57
CA LYS A 71 -3.26 2.86 0.99
C LYS A 71 -4.27 4.00 1.10
N THR A 72 -5.51 3.77 0.69
CA THR A 72 -6.56 4.80 0.71
C THR A 72 -6.93 5.22 2.13
N SER A 73 -7.03 4.25 3.06
CA SER A 73 -7.28 4.55 4.47
C SER A 73 -6.11 5.26 5.12
N GLY A 74 -4.88 4.87 4.77
CA GLY A 74 -3.65 5.52 5.21
C GLY A 74 -3.58 6.97 4.74
N GLU A 75 -3.81 7.23 3.45
CA GLU A 75 -3.85 8.58 2.89
C GLU A 75 -4.93 9.45 3.57
N TYR A 76 -6.11 8.88 3.83
CA TYR A 76 -7.20 9.59 4.50
C TYR A 76 -6.83 10.07 5.91
N ILE A 77 -6.08 9.28 6.66
CA ILE A 77 -5.59 9.67 7.99
C ILE A 77 -4.21 10.37 7.94
N SER A 78 -3.72 10.69 6.73
CA SER A 78 -2.38 11.21 6.50
C SER A 78 -1.28 10.36 7.17
N PHE A 79 -1.48 9.04 7.15
CA PHE A 79 -0.50 8.07 7.61
C PHE A 79 0.55 7.89 6.50
N ASP A 80 1.70 8.53 6.71
CA ASP A 80 2.88 8.27 5.91
C ASP A 80 3.54 6.96 6.34
N GLN A 81 3.37 5.93 5.52
CA GLN A 81 4.06 4.65 5.68
C GLN A 81 5.59 4.84 5.76
N ASP A 82 6.11 5.82 5.02
CA ASP A 82 7.50 6.24 5.06
C ASP A 82 7.63 7.62 5.72
N SER A 83 7.23 7.72 6.99
CA SER A 83 7.35 8.94 7.79
C SER A 83 8.70 9.64 7.56
N GLU A 84 8.67 10.94 7.28
CA GLU A 84 9.88 11.76 7.09
C GLU A 84 10.86 11.60 8.26
N ILE A 85 10.33 11.39 9.47
CA ILE A 85 11.11 11.11 10.68
C ILE A 85 11.91 9.81 10.53
N ILE A 86 11.30 8.74 9.99
CA ILE A 86 11.99 7.47 9.78
C ILE A 86 13.12 7.63 8.77
N LYS A 87 12.90 8.38 7.69
CA LYS A 87 13.96 8.66 6.69
C LYS A 87 15.11 9.47 7.30
N ALA A 88 14.81 10.54 8.02
CA ALA A 88 15.80 11.36 8.70
C ALA A 88 16.64 10.54 9.70
N LEU A 89 16.00 9.65 10.47
CA LEU A 89 16.70 8.77 11.39
C LEU A 89 17.61 7.75 10.67
N GLN A 90 17.19 7.23 9.52
CA GLN A 90 18.03 6.32 8.72
C GLN A 90 19.25 7.04 8.13
N GLU A 91 19.09 8.29 7.68
CA GLU A 91 20.19 9.14 7.22
C GLU A 91 21.16 9.44 8.36
N GLU A 92 20.66 9.82 9.53
CA GLU A 92 21.48 10.06 10.72
C GLU A 92 22.28 8.80 11.13
N ILE A 93 21.63 7.63 11.17
CA ILE A 93 22.32 6.35 11.45
C ILE A 93 23.43 6.08 10.43
N SER A 94 23.22 6.43 9.16
CA SER A 94 24.21 6.23 8.11
C SER A 94 25.42 7.15 8.32
N LEU A 95 25.20 8.42 8.65
CA LEU A 95 26.25 9.38 8.99
C LEU A 95 27.04 8.95 10.23
N LEU A 96 26.35 8.52 11.29
CA LEU A 96 26.99 8.05 12.52
C LEU A 96 27.86 6.81 12.28
N ARG A 97 27.44 5.91 11.38
CA ARG A 97 28.26 4.74 11.00
C ARG A 97 29.52 5.15 10.24
N GLU A 98 29.42 6.15 9.37
CA GLU A 98 30.57 6.70 8.66
C GLU A 98 31.56 7.37 9.62
N GLU A 99 31.06 8.24 10.52
CA GLU A 99 31.89 8.91 11.51
C GLU A 99 32.61 7.90 12.41
N ASN A 100 31.89 6.87 12.88
CA ASN A 100 32.48 5.83 13.73
C ASN A 100 33.56 5.03 12.97
N LEU A 101 33.34 4.71 11.69
CA LEU A 101 34.34 4.07 10.85
C LEU A 101 35.60 4.94 10.71
N GLN A 102 35.44 6.23 10.46
CA GLN A 102 36.56 7.19 10.37
C GLN A 102 37.33 7.27 11.69
N LEU A 103 36.62 7.32 12.83
CA LEU A 103 37.24 7.31 14.16
C LEU A 103 38.00 6.00 14.44
N GLN A 104 37.45 4.86 14.04
CA GLN A 104 38.11 3.56 14.17
C GLN A 104 39.38 3.49 13.31
N MET A 105 39.32 3.95 12.05
CA MET A 105 40.50 4.02 11.16
C MET A 105 41.59 4.94 11.72
N LYS A 106 41.20 6.13 12.21
CA LYS A 106 42.11 7.09 12.85
C LYS A 106 42.76 6.50 14.09
N SER A 107 42.00 5.78 14.92
CA SER A 107 42.52 5.12 16.13
C SER A 107 43.43 3.94 15.79
N ALA A 108 43.16 3.23 14.69
CA ALA A 108 43.97 2.14 14.18
C ALA A 108 45.24 2.60 13.43
N GLY A 109 45.49 3.91 13.33
CA GLY A 109 46.67 4.45 12.65
C GLY A 109 46.66 4.26 11.12
N VAL A 110 45.49 3.97 10.54
CA VAL A 110 45.31 3.87 9.09
C VAL A 110 45.13 5.28 8.54
N GLU A 111 46.07 5.74 7.70
CA GLU A 111 45.95 7.05 7.05
C GLU A 111 44.65 7.14 6.24
N GLN A 112 44.00 8.31 6.33
CA GLN A 112 42.63 8.54 5.88
C GLN A 112 42.46 8.28 4.37
N ILE A 113 41.86 7.15 4.02
CA ILE A 113 41.32 6.95 2.66
C ILE A 113 40.03 7.75 2.61
N LYS A 114 40.04 8.86 1.88
CA LYS A 114 38.84 9.67 1.62
C LYS A 114 37.84 8.82 0.84
N ILE A 115 36.80 8.34 1.53
CA ILE A 115 35.69 7.62 0.90
C ILE A 115 34.90 8.66 0.08
N PRO A 116 34.68 8.47 -1.23
CA PRO A 116 33.86 9.39 -2.01
C PRO A 116 32.41 9.31 -1.51
N SER A 117 31.83 10.47 -1.20
CA SER A 117 30.39 10.60 -1.01
C SER A 117 29.68 10.10 -2.27
N LEU A 118 28.88 9.06 -2.16
CA LEU A 118 28.09 8.53 -3.27
C LEU A 118 26.89 9.45 -3.51
N SER A 119 27.10 10.56 -4.22
CA SER A 119 26.02 11.35 -4.81
C SER A 119 26.31 11.59 -6.29
N GLY A 120 25.44 11.07 -7.16
CA GLY A 120 25.24 11.59 -8.51
C GLY A 120 26.26 11.16 -9.57
N SER A 121 25.75 10.36 -10.51
CA SER A 121 26.23 10.15 -11.89
C SER A 121 27.13 11.24 -12.47
N GLU A 122 28.33 10.87 -12.94
CA GLU A 122 28.62 10.71 -14.37
C GLU A 122 30.07 10.23 -14.59
N SER A 123 30.23 9.53 -15.70
CA SER A 123 31.41 8.81 -16.18
C SER A 123 32.69 9.65 -16.31
N SER A 124 33.81 9.11 -15.82
CA SER A 124 35.04 9.04 -16.62
C SER A 124 36.06 8.10 -15.97
N ASP A 125 36.38 7.06 -16.73
CA ASP A 125 37.56 6.20 -16.69
C ASP A 125 38.76 6.72 -15.86
N ALA A 126 39.14 5.97 -14.83
CA ALA A 126 40.52 5.88 -14.36
C ALA A 126 40.70 4.63 -13.50
N SER A 127 41.32 3.61 -14.10
CA SER A 127 41.94 2.47 -13.43
C SER A 127 42.71 2.90 -12.17
N VAL A 128 42.33 2.35 -11.00
CA VAL A 128 43.23 2.28 -9.84
C VAL A 128 43.20 0.86 -9.30
N THR A 129 44.30 0.16 -9.58
CA THR A 129 44.68 -1.12 -8.99
C THR A 129 45.13 -0.88 -7.55
N THR A 130 44.54 -1.60 -6.58
CA THR A 130 45.22 -1.78 -5.29
C THR A 130 44.98 -3.18 -4.74
N SER A 131 46.10 -3.85 -4.52
CA SER A 131 46.28 -5.26 -4.19
C SER A 131 45.70 -5.64 -2.83
N THR A 132 45.11 -6.83 -2.80
CA THR A 132 44.72 -7.60 -1.63
C THR A 132 45.92 -7.97 -0.75
N THR A 133 45.81 -7.78 0.57
CA THR A 133 46.62 -8.50 1.56
C THR A 133 45.69 -9.20 2.54
N THR A 134 45.48 -10.49 2.31
CA THR A 134 44.83 -11.41 3.25
C THR A 134 45.89 -11.97 4.19
N THR A 135 45.85 -11.60 5.47
CA THR A 135 46.66 -12.24 6.51
C THR A 135 45.95 -13.50 6.98
N SER A 136 46.50 -14.67 6.64
CA SER A 136 46.07 -15.96 7.17
C SER A 136 47.24 -16.58 7.94
N THR A 137 47.10 -16.64 9.26
CA THR A 137 48.00 -17.34 10.17
C THR A 137 47.67 -18.83 10.14
N SER A 138 48.61 -19.68 9.72
CA SER A 138 48.54 -21.12 9.94
C SER A 138 49.86 -21.63 10.53
N THR A 139 49.75 -22.20 11.73
CA THR A 139 50.82 -22.80 12.52
C THR A 139 51.29 -24.12 11.89
N SER A 140 52.60 -24.32 11.92
CA SER A 140 53.33 -25.47 11.41
C SER A 140 53.25 -26.69 12.33
N ALA A 141 53.08 -27.88 11.75
CA ALA A 141 53.57 -29.15 12.30
C ALA A 141 54.13 -30.02 11.16
N PRO A 142 55.39 -30.49 11.21
CA PRO A 142 55.97 -31.33 10.18
C PRO A 142 55.96 -32.82 10.60
N SER A 143 55.75 -33.72 9.64
CA SER A 143 56.59 -34.92 9.43
C SER A 143 55.93 -35.93 8.48
N GLY A 144 56.76 -36.59 7.68
CA GLY A 144 56.59 -38.02 7.41
C GLY A 144 55.99 -38.46 6.07
N GLY A 145 56.78 -38.32 5.01
CA GLY A 145 57.16 -39.40 4.07
C GLY A 145 56.19 -40.51 3.65
N SER A 146 56.11 -40.64 2.31
CA SER A 146 56.18 -41.89 1.53
C SER A 146 54.91 -42.70 1.27
N GLY A 147 54.54 -42.77 -0.03
CA GLY A 147 54.33 -44.06 -0.70
C GLY A 147 52.89 -44.50 -0.99
N GLY A 148 52.49 -44.36 -2.26
CA GLY A 148 51.87 -45.44 -3.05
C GLY A 148 50.37 -45.73 -2.95
N GLY A 149 49.69 -45.67 -4.11
CA GLY A 149 48.94 -46.84 -4.61
C GLY A 149 47.41 -46.90 -4.44
N TYR A 150 46.73 -46.72 -5.59
CA TYR A 150 45.55 -47.43 -6.11
C TYR A 150 44.18 -47.48 -5.39
N SER A 151 43.16 -47.21 -6.23
CA SER A 151 41.86 -47.90 -6.41
C SER A 151 40.65 -47.61 -5.50
N SER A 152 39.60 -47.14 -6.20
CA SER A 152 38.17 -47.52 -6.18
C SER A 152 37.52 -48.03 -4.89
N TYR A 153 36.37 -47.45 -4.54
CA TYR A 153 35.03 -47.97 -4.85
C TYR A 153 34.06 -46.80 -5.02
#